data_AF-A0A529KWL0-F1
#
_entry.id   AF-A0A529KWL0-F1
#
_cell.length_a   1.000
_cell.length_b   1.000
_cell.length_c   1.000
_cell.angle_alpha   90.00
_cell.angle_beta   90.00
_cell.angle_gamma   90.00
#
_symmetry.space_group_name_H-M   'P 1'
#
loop_
_entity.id
_entity.type
_entity.pdbx_description
1 polymer ?
#
loop_
_entity_poly.entity_id
_entity_poly.type
_entity_poly.pdbx_seq_one_letter_code
_entity_poly.pdbx_strand_id
1 'polypeptide(L)'
;GALREMFRVLVPNGRLALSVFSAIDHTPAAKALADALDRHLGPGASATKRSEHSLADADELYRLVAGTGFRHVTVHTITQNIRFPSTKEYVRLQLAATPQAGLVSGMDAGHRDAVITAITG
;
A
#
# COMPACT_ATOMS: atom_id res chain seq x y z
N GLY A 1 16.94 -5.33 -10.64
CA GLY A 1 16.03 -4.69 -9.68
C GLY A 1 15.19 -3.67 -10.39
N ALA A 2 13.98 -3.37 -9.87
CA ALA A 2 12.99 -2.53 -10.56
C ALA A 2 13.53 -1.15 -10.96
N LEU A 3 14.25 -0.44 -10.08
CA LEU A 3 14.82 0.88 -10.39
C LEU A 3 15.82 0.85 -11.54
N ARG A 4 16.66 -0.18 -11.63
CA ARG A 4 17.62 -0.34 -12.74
C ARG A 4 16.91 -0.49 -14.07
N GLU A 5 15.80 -1.24 -14.07
CA GLU A 5 14.99 -1.42 -15.27
C GLU A 5 14.27 -0.13 -15.65
N MET A 6 13.70 0.59 -14.68
CA MET A 6 13.13 1.93 -14.90
C MET A 6 14.16 2.89 -15.48
N PHE A 7 15.40 2.88 -14.98
CA PHE A 7 16.49 3.70 -15.52
C PHE A 7 16.83 3.32 -16.97
N ARG A 8 16.94 2.01 -17.26
CA ARG A 8 17.32 1.49 -18.58
C ARG A 8 16.35 1.90 -19.69
N VAL A 9 15.06 2.02 -19.39
CA VAL A 9 14.01 2.31 -20.38
C VAL A 9 13.76 3.81 -20.59
N LEU A 10 14.39 4.68 -19.80
CA LEU A 10 14.27 6.12 -19.99
C LEU A 10 15.01 6.56 -21.26
N VAL A 11 14.41 7.52 -21.96
CA VAL A 11 15.10 8.29 -23.01
C VAL A 11 16.28 9.07 -22.41
N PRO A 12 17.27 9.50 -23.22
CA PRO A 12 18.30 10.40 -22.75
C PRO A 12 17.71 11.64 -22.06
N ASN A 13 18.21 11.96 -20.86
CA ASN A 13 17.70 13.03 -19.99
C ASN A 13 16.25 12.86 -19.49
N GLY A 14 15.69 11.64 -19.59
CA GLY A 14 14.39 11.30 -19.02
C GLY A 14 14.35 11.44 -17.50
N ARG A 15 13.15 11.56 -16.94
CA ARG A 15 12.92 11.75 -15.50
C ARG A 15 12.10 10.59 -14.95
N LEU A 16 12.37 10.25 -13.69
CA LEU A 16 11.57 9.31 -12.92
C LEU A 16 10.76 10.09 -11.88
N ALA A 17 9.46 9.80 -11.81
CA ALA A 17 8.59 10.22 -10.71
C ALA A 17 7.97 8.96 -10.10
N LEU A 18 8.05 8.84 -8.77
CA LEU A 18 7.47 7.74 -8.00
C LEU A 18 6.58 8.31 -6.90
N SER A 19 5.54 7.57 -6.55
CA SER A 19 4.72 7.82 -5.37
C SER A 19 4.61 6.50 -4.59
N VAL A 20 4.93 6.55 -3.31
CA VAL A 20 4.86 5.41 -2.38
C VAL A 20 4.08 5.84 -1.15
N PHE A 21 3.53 4.87 -0.40
CA PHE A 21 2.90 5.18 0.87
C PHE A 21 3.96 5.56 1.91
N SER A 22 3.64 6.57 2.73
CA SER A 22 4.41 6.89 3.94
C SER A 22 4.18 5.83 5.03
N ALA A 23 4.77 6.00 6.22
CA ALA A 23 4.62 5.04 7.31
C ALA A 23 3.14 4.76 7.62
N ILE A 24 2.79 3.50 7.89
CA ILE A 24 1.40 3.09 8.14
C ILE A 24 0.78 3.81 9.35
N ASP A 25 1.62 4.24 10.31
CA ASP A 25 1.19 5.04 11.46
C ASP A 25 0.68 6.45 11.07
N HIS A 26 1.04 6.95 9.88
CA HIS A 26 0.53 8.20 9.33
C HIS A 26 -0.69 8.01 8.43
N THR A 27 -1.19 6.77 8.26
CA THR A 27 -2.35 6.44 7.43
C THR A 27 -3.42 5.71 8.26
N PRO A 28 -4.20 6.43 9.09
CA PRO A 28 -5.06 5.82 10.11
C PRO A 28 -6.01 4.73 9.60
N ALA A 29 -6.64 4.92 8.43
CA ALA A 29 -7.53 3.93 7.83
C ALA A 29 -6.79 2.64 7.43
N ALA A 30 -5.57 2.75 6.90
CA ALA A 30 -4.75 1.60 6.50
C ALA A 30 -4.25 0.83 7.72
N LYS A 31 -3.82 1.54 8.78
CA LYS A 31 -3.46 0.93 10.06
C LYS A 31 -4.64 0.18 10.68
N ALA A 32 -5.79 0.83 10.77
CA ALA A 32 -7.01 0.22 11.31
C ALA A 32 -7.41 -1.05 10.53
N LEU A 33 -7.31 -1.02 9.19
CA LEU A 33 -7.55 -2.19 8.38
C LEU A 33 -6.52 -3.30 8.65
N ALA A 34 -5.23 -3.00 8.70
CA ALA A 34 -4.20 -3.98 8.99
C ALA A 34 -4.45 -4.67 10.35
N ASP A 35 -4.75 -3.89 11.39
CA ASP A 35 -5.02 -4.41 12.72
C ASP A 35 -6.31 -5.26 12.75
N ALA A 36 -7.35 -4.84 12.01
CA ALA A 36 -8.58 -5.62 11.89
C ALA A 36 -8.38 -6.94 11.12
N LEU A 37 -7.57 -6.94 10.05
CA LEU A 37 -7.24 -8.16 9.33
C LEU A 37 -6.56 -9.18 10.24
N ASP A 38 -5.55 -8.75 11.01
CA ASP A 38 -4.87 -9.65 11.95
C ASP A 38 -5.82 -10.16 13.05
N ARG A 39 -6.74 -9.31 13.53
CA ARG A 39 -7.73 -9.68 14.56
C ARG A 39 -8.75 -10.69 14.07
N HIS A 40 -9.28 -10.52 12.86
CA HIS A 40 -10.43 -11.30 12.37
C HIS A 40 -10.04 -12.48 11.47
N LEU A 41 -8.91 -12.39 10.76
CA LEU A 41 -8.43 -13.44 9.84
C LEU A 41 -7.18 -14.15 10.37
N GLY A 42 -6.69 -13.74 11.54
CA GLY A 42 -5.57 -14.35 12.24
C GLY A 42 -4.23 -13.64 12.00
N PRO A 43 -3.21 -13.91 12.85
CA PRO A 43 -1.92 -13.25 12.78
C PRO A 43 -1.27 -13.41 11.40
N GLY A 44 -0.84 -12.29 10.81
CA GLY A 44 -0.15 -12.26 9.52
C GLY A 44 -1.07 -12.03 8.32
N ALA A 45 -2.39 -12.04 8.51
CA ALA A 45 -3.34 -11.69 7.45
C ALA A 45 -3.12 -10.26 6.91
N SER A 46 -2.54 -9.36 7.71
CA SER A 46 -2.22 -7.99 7.30
C SER A 46 -0.87 -7.83 6.58
N ALA A 47 -0.09 -8.90 6.39
CA ALA A 47 1.29 -8.81 5.89
C ALA A 47 1.38 -8.04 4.56
N THR A 48 0.52 -8.36 3.60
CA THR A 48 0.44 -7.66 2.32
C THR A 48 0.10 -6.18 2.52
N LYS A 49 -0.87 -5.86 3.38
CA LYS A 49 -1.26 -4.47 3.66
C LYS A 49 -0.11 -3.66 4.26
N ARG A 50 0.61 -4.23 5.23
CA ARG A 50 1.77 -3.58 5.86
C ARG A 50 2.94 -3.42 4.88
N SER A 51 3.11 -4.37 3.94
CA SER A 51 4.19 -4.30 2.95
C SER A 51 4.07 -3.12 1.98
N GLU A 52 2.86 -2.58 1.76
CA GLU A 52 2.63 -1.37 0.95
C GLU A 52 3.40 -0.15 1.50
N HIS A 53 3.71 -0.17 2.80
CA HIS A 53 4.39 0.90 3.53
C HIS A 53 5.90 0.62 3.74
N SER A 54 6.46 -0.39 3.09
CA SER A 54 7.85 -0.83 3.28
C SER A 54 8.91 0.19 2.83
N LEU A 55 8.58 1.11 1.93
CA LEU A 55 9.47 2.16 1.44
C LEU A 55 9.08 3.55 1.99
N ALA A 56 8.59 3.59 3.22
CA ALA A 56 8.13 4.82 3.88
C ALA A 56 9.26 5.77 4.30
N ASP A 57 10.47 5.26 4.48
CA ASP A 57 11.63 6.05 4.87
C ASP A 57 12.18 6.85 3.66
N ALA A 58 12.18 8.17 3.81
CA ALA A 58 12.60 9.08 2.74
C ALA A 58 14.10 8.97 2.41
N ASP A 59 14.95 8.72 3.42
CA ASP A 59 16.39 8.57 3.25
C ASP A 59 16.74 7.21 2.63
N GLU A 60 16.00 6.16 2.97
CA GLU A 60 16.08 4.88 2.27
C GLU A 60 15.69 5.01 0.80
N LEU A 61 14.54 5.63 0.52
CA LEU A 61 14.08 5.84 -0.85
C LEU A 61 15.08 6.68 -1.66
N TYR A 62 15.61 7.75 -1.07
CA TYR A 62 16.67 8.56 -1.68
C TYR A 62 17.89 7.70 -2.03
N ARG A 63 18.41 6.90 -1.08
CA ARG A 63 19.58 6.04 -1.31
C ARG A 63 19.36 5.01 -2.40
N LEU A 64 18.18 4.37 -2.44
CA LEU A 64 17.84 3.39 -3.47
C LEU A 64 17.82 4.02 -4.88
N VAL A 65 17.20 5.19 -5.01
CA VAL A 65 17.08 5.90 -6.29
C VAL A 65 18.43 6.47 -6.73
N ALA A 66 19.13 7.19 -5.85
CA ALA A 66 20.45 7.75 -6.14
C ALA A 66 21.48 6.66 -6.47
N GLY A 67 21.46 5.55 -5.72
CA GLY A 67 22.35 4.39 -5.95
C GLY A 67 22.13 3.68 -7.29
N THR A 68 21.00 3.93 -7.97
CA THR A 68 20.74 3.41 -9.32
C THR A 68 21.37 4.27 -10.42
N GLY A 69 21.80 5.50 -10.12
CA GLY A 69 22.42 6.43 -11.07
C GLY A 69 21.57 7.66 -11.42
N PHE A 70 20.40 7.81 -10.79
CA PHE A 70 19.61 9.04 -10.90
C PHE A 70 20.33 10.21 -10.22
N ARG A 71 20.21 11.41 -10.81
CA ARG A 71 20.75 12.67 -10.27
C ARG A 71 19.65 13.65 -9.94
N HIS A 72 19.94 14.62 -9.07
CA HIS A 72 18.98 15.62 -8.58
C HIS A 72 17.73 14.99 -7.95
N VAL A 73 17.92 13.97 -7.12
CA VAL A 73 16.83 13.26 -6.45
C VAL A 73 16.27 14.14 -5.34
N THR A 74 14.97 14.39 -5.37
CA THR A 74 14.23 15.03 -4.28
C THR A 74 13.15 14.08 -3.79
N VAL A 75 12.94 14.05 -2.47
CA VAL A 75 11.90 13.23 -1.83
C VAL A 75 11.07 14.16 -0.96
N HIS A 76 9.75 14.09 -1.12
CA HIS A 76 8.80 14.89 -0.36
C HIS A 76 7.70 13.99 0.19
N THR A 77 7.42 14.14 1.49
CA THR A 77 6.26 13.50 2.11
C THR A 77 5.10 14.48 2.10
N ILE A 78 3.97 14.08 1.51
CA ILE A 78 2.77 14.92 1.38
C ILE A 78 1.59 14.18 2.01
N THR A 79 0.83 14.87 2.86
CA THR A 79 -0.43 14.36 3.41
C THR A 79 -1.58 14.69 2.47
N GLN A 80 -2.36 13.68 2.08
CA GLN A 80 -3.57 13.84 1.28
C GLN A 80 -4.79 13.31 2.03
N ASN A 81 -5.91 14.03 1.92
CA ASN A 81 -7.19 13.60 2.49
C ASN A 81 -7.99 12.83 1.45
N ILE A 82 -8.30 11.57 1.75
CA ILE A 82 -9.13 10.69 0.91
C ILE A 82 -10.43 10.42 1.66
N ARG A 83 -11.56 10.52 0.95
CA ARG A 83 -12.89 10.23 1.50
C ARG A 83 -13.47 9.00 0.82
N PHE A 84 -14.00 8.10 1.64
CA PHE A 84 -14.79 6.96 1.18
C PHE A 84 -16.25 7.15 1.60
N PRO A 85 -17.23 6.61 0.85
CA PRO A 85 -18.64 6.70 1.21
C PRO A 85 -18.96 6.12 2.60
N SER A 86 -18.23 5.09 3.00
CA SER A 86 -18.34 4.45 4.33
C SER A 86 -17.09 3.61 4.63
N THR A 87 -16.96 3.18 5.89
CA THR A 87 -15.95 2.18 6.30
C THR A 87 -16.13 0.87 5.54
N LYS A 88 -17.38 0.44 5.32
CA LYS A 88 -17.71 -0.76 4.54
C LYS A 88 -17.21 -0.66 3.10
N GLU A 89 -17.45 0.45 2.42
CA GLU A 89 -16.96 0.62 1.05
C GLU A 89 -15.43 0.71 0.98
N TYR A 90 -14.79 1.30 1.99
CA TYR A 90 -13.33 1.28 2.09
C TYR A 90 -12.79 -0.16 2.18
N VAL A 91 -13.30 -0.97 3.10
CA VAL A 91 -12.87 -2.36 3.28
C VAL A 91 -13.18 -3.21 2.05
N ARG A 92 -14.37 -3.05 1.46
CA ARG A 92 -14.76 -3.73 0.23
C ARG A 92 -13.80 -3.43 -0.92
N LEU A 93 -13.43 -2.15 -1.12
CA LEU A 93 -12.48 -1.76 -2.15
C LEU A 93 -11.11 -2.40 -1.91
N GLN A 94 -10.62 -2.39 -0.67
CA GLN A 94 -9.33 -3.01 -0.34
C GLN A 94 -9.37 -4.52 -0.64
N LEU A 95 -10.40 -5.23 -0.22
CA LEU A 95 -10.51 -6.68 -0.44
C LEU A 95 -10.90 -7.10 -1.87
N ALA A 96 -11.19 -6.15 -2.77
CA ALA A 96 -11.57 -6.47 -4.15
C ALA A 96 -10.59 -5.96 -5.21
N ALA A 97 -9.97 -4.80 -5.00
CA ALA A 97 -9.22 -4.07 -6.02
C ALA A 97 -7.76 -3.81 -5.67
N THR A 98 -7.25 -4.44 -4.60
CA THR A 98 -5.85 -4.36 -4.18
C THR A 98 -5.27 -5.77 -4.02
N PRO A 99 -3.95 -5.94 -3.81
CA PRO A 99 -3.35 -7.24 -3.54
C PRO A 99 -4.01 -8.03 -2.39
N GLN A 100 -4.73 -7.35 -1.51
CA GLN A 100 -5.50 -7.91 -0.39
C GLN A 100 -6.66 -8.81 -0.87
N ALA A 101 -7.07 -8.72 -2.15
CA ALA A 101 -8.06 -9.62 -2.74
C ALA A 101 -7.64 -11.11 -2.65
N GLY A 102 -6.34 -11.38 -2.55
CA GLY A 102 -5.83 -12.74 -2.29
C GLY A 102 -6.38 -13.36 -1.01
N LEU A 103 -6.66 -12.55 0.03
CA LEU A 103 -7.17 -13.01 1.33
C LEU A 103 -8.58 -13.61 1.24
N VAL A 104 -9.35 -13.21 0.23
CA VAL A 104 -10.77 -13.57 0.08
C VAL A 104 -11.04 -14.35 -1.21
N SER A 105 -10.01 -14.67 -2.00
CA SER A 105 -10.15 -15.27 -3.33
C SER A 105 -10.82 -16.65 -3.32
N GLY A 106 -10.66 -17.42 -2.24
CA GLY A 106 -11.29 -18.73 -2.04
C GLY A 106 -12.65 -18.69 -1.35
N MET A 107 -13.16 -17.52 -0.97
CA MET A 107 -14.41 -17.38 -0.21
C MET A 107 -15.61 -17.14 -1.15
N ASP A 108 -16.71 -17.82 -0.88
CA ASP A 108 -18.00 -17.48 -1.49
C ASP A 108 -18.45 -16.06 -1.07
N ALA A 109 -19.46 -15.53 -1.76
CA ALA A 109 -19.94 -14.17 -1.52
C ALA A 109 -20.44 -13.95 -0.07
N GLY A 110 -21.10 -14.95 0.53
CA GLY A 110 -21.63 -14.85 1.89
C GLY A 110 -20.51 -14.79 2.93
N HIS A 111 -19.49 -15.64 2.79
CA HIS A 111 -18.31 -15.59 3.64
C HIS A 111 -17.54 -14.27 3.48
N ARG A 112 -17.40 -13.76 2.25
CA ARG A 112 -16.75 -12.45 2.02
C ARG A 112 -17.50 -11.32 2.69
N ASP A 113 -18.82 -11.29 2.59
CA ASP A 113 -19.65 -10.26 3.21
C ASP A 113 -19.62 -10.36 4.74
N ALA A 114 -19.55 -11.57 5.29
CA ALA A 114 -19.37 -11.78 6.73
C ALA A 114 -18.01 -11.25 7.22
N VAL A 115 -16.92 -11.50 6.47
CA VAL A 115 -15.59 -10.95 6.77
C VAL A 115 -15.59 -9.43 6.71
N ILE A 116 -16.16 -8.84 5.66
CA ILE A 116 -16.27 -7.37 5.55
C ILE A 116 -17.04 -6.81 6.74
N THR A 117 -18.17 -7.42 7.09
CA THR A 117 -19.01 -6.98 8.21
C THR A 117 -18.24 -7.06 9.53
N ALA A 118 -17.55 -8.17 9.79
CA ALA A 118 -16.75 -8.37 10.99
C ALA A 118 -15.59 -7.36 11.13
N ILE A 119 -14.96 -6.96 10.01
CA ILE A 119 -13.90 -5.95 10.00
C ILE A 119 -14.46 -4.54 10.26
N THR A 120 -15.71 -4.28 9.86
CA THR A 120 -16.31 -2.94 9.88
C THR A 120 -17.18 -2.63 11.10
N GLY A 121 -17.55 -3.66 11.88
CA GLY A 121 -18.35 -3.55 13.11
C GLY A 121 -17.48 -3.47 14.35
#